data_AF-D0EJ53-F1
#
_entry.id   AF-D0EJ53-F1
#
_cell.length_a   1.000
_cell.length_b   1.000
_cell.length_c   1.000
_cell.angle_alpha   90.00
_cell.angle_beta   90.00
_cell.angle_gamma   90.00
#
_symmetry.space_group_name_H-M   'P 1'
#
loop_
_entity.id
_entity.type
_entity.pdbx_description
1 polymer ?
#
loop_
_entity_poly.entity_id
_entity_poly.type
_entity_poly.pdbx_seq_one_letter_code
_entity_poly.pdbx_strand_id
1 'polypeptide(L)'
;PARVAAIIIEPVQGEGGFYPVPTAFMKALREVCDQHGILLIADEVQTGFARTGKLFAMEHHGVAPDLTTMAKSLAGGFPLAAVTGRAEIMDAPGPGGLGGTYGGNPLGIAAAHAVLDVIAEENLCERANQLGNRLKQRLAAIREKAPEIGDIRGPGFMNAVEFNDVRTNLPSAE
;
A
#
# COMPACT_ATOMS: atom_id res chain seq x y z
N PRO A 1 26.95 -0.27 5.45
CA PRO A 1 26.46 0.09 4.08
C PRO A 1 26.45 1.62 3.86
N ALA A 2 27.61 2.22 3.56
CA ALA A 2 27.75 3.69 3.49
C ALA A 2 27.30 4.33 2.16
N ARG A 3 26.84 3.53 1.18
CA ARG A 3 26.44 3.99 -0.16
C ARG A 3 24.99 3.60 -0.52
N VAL A 4 24.15 3.36 0.49
CA VAL A 4 22.73 3.07 0.31
C VAL A 4 21.96 4.30 0.75
N ALA A 5 21.27 4.95 -0.18
CA ALA A 5 20.51 6.17 0.11
C ALA A 5 19.13 5.85 0.72
N ALA A 6 18.44 4.84 0.18
CA ALA A 6 17.10 4.48 0.57
C ALA A 6 16.80 3.00 0.35
N ILE A 7 15.81 2.49 1.06
CA ILE A 7 15.10 1.24 0.78
C ILE A 7 13.64 1.60 0.53
N ILE A 8 13.08 1.13 -0.58
CA ILE A 8 11.67 1.28 -0.92
C ILE A 8 10.95 -0.06 -0.78
N ILE A 9 9.75 -0.04 -0.21
CA ILE A 9 8.94 -1.23 0.02
C ILE A 9 7.45 -0.90 -0.04
N GLU A 10 6.66 -1.77 -0.67
CA GLU A 10 5.20 -1.76 -0.56
C GLU A 10 4.79 -2.43 0.76
N PRO A 11 4.00 -1.80 1.64
CA PRO A 11 3.54 -2.44 2.89
C PRO A 11 2.70 -3.71 2.65
N VAL A 12 2.03 -3.77 1.50
CA VAL A 12 1.45 -4.96 0.91
C VAL A 12 1.86 -4.95 -0.55
N GLN A 13 2.64 -5.94 -1.00
CA GLN A 13 3.07 -6.00 -2.39
C GLN A 13 1.87 -6.15 -3.31
N GLY A 14 1.69 -5.21 -4.24
CA GLY A 14 0.55 -5.19 -5.14
C GLY A 14 0.62 -6.25 -6.21
N GLU A 15 1.20 -5.90 -7.35
CA GLU A 15 1.31 -6.81 -8.49
C GLU A 15 2.14 -8.08 -8.17
N GLY A 16 2.91 -8.07 -7.08
CA GLY A 16 3.62 -9.24 -6.55
C GLY A 16 2.71 -10.30 -5.90
N GLY A 17 1.41 -10.07 -5.79
CA GLY A 17 0.44 -11.06 -5.31
C GLY A 17 -0.17 -10.78 -3.94
N PHE A 18 -0.25 -9.52 -3.51
CA PHE A 18 -0.96 -9.05 -2.30
C PHE A 18 -0.38 -9.65 -1.01
N TYR A 19 0.95 -9.77 -0.95
CA TYR A 19 1.66 -10.25 0.23
C TYR A 19 1.84 -9.11 1.25
N PRO A 20 1.19 -9.16 2.42
CA PRO A 20 1.39 -8.17 3.46
C PRO A 20 2.76 -8.38 4.10
N VAL A 21 3.53 -7.31 4.25
CA VAL A 21 4.81 -7.39 4.96
C VAL A 21 4.56 -7.75 6.42
N PRO A 22 5.25 -8.75 7.01
CA PRO A 22 5.12 -9.02 8.42
C PRO A 22 5.53 -7.82 9.28
N THR A 23 4.76 -7.46 10.30
CA THR A 23 5.07 -6.29 11.16
C THR A 23 6.45 -6.37 11.80
N ALA A 24 6.90 -7.56 12.20
CA ALA A 24 8.26 -7.74 12.73
C ALA A 24 9.35 -7.41 11.69
N PHE A 25 9.12 -7.76 10.41
CA PHE A 25 10.03 -7.41 9.33
C PHE A 25 10.07 -5.90 9.08
N MET A 26 8.90 -5.24 9.00
CA MET A 26 8.84 -3.78 8.79
C MET A 26 9.53 -3.01 9.92
N LYS A 27 9.37 -3.45 11.17
CA LYS A 27 10.05 -2.87 12.34
C LYS A 27 11.56 -3.09 12.29
N ALA A 28 12.02 -4.30 12.00
CA ALA A 28 13.44 -4.58 11.84
C ALA A 28 14.06 -3.77 10.69
N LEU A 29 13.34 -3.61 9.58
CA LEU A 29 13.77 -2.78 8.46
C LEU A 29 13.90 -1.31 8.86
N ARG A 30 12.93 -0.78 9.61
CA ARG A 30 12.99 0.58 10.18
C ARG A 30 14.22 0.76 11.06
N GLU A 31 14.50 -0.18 11.96
CA GLU A 31 15.68 -0.15 12.85
C GLU A 31 17.00 -0.12 12.06
N VAL A 32 17.11 -0.94 11.01
CA VAL A 32 18.27 -0.95 10.10
C VAL A 32 18.43 0.39 9.39
N CYS A 33 17.32 0.98 8.93
CA CYS A 33 17.33 2.28 8.29
C CYS A 33 17.82 3.38 9.25
N ASP A 34 17.32 3.38 10.49
CA ASP A 34 17.70 4.36 11.52
C ASP A 34 19.17 4.22 11.92
N GLN A 35 19.66 2.99 12.09
CA GLN A 35 21.05 2.70 12.45
C GLN A 35 22.05 3.20 11.40
N HIS A 36 21.67 3.19 10.12
CA HIS A 36 22.58 3.48 9.02
C HIS A 36 22.30 4.80 8.30
N GLY A 37 21.28 5.56 8.72
CA GLY A 37 20.86 6.78 8.02
C GLY A 37 20.31 6.50 6.61
N ILE A 38 19.78 5.29 6.37
CA ILE A 38 19.14 4.92 5.11
C ILE A 38 17.69 5.38 5.17
N LEU A 39 17.19 6.00 4.09
CA LEU A 39 15.79 6.41 4.06
C LEU A 39 14.85 5.21 3.84
N LEU A 40 13.79 5.09 4.64
CA LEU A 40 12.70 4.15 4.36
C LEU A 40 11.63 4.83 3.53
N ILE A 41 11.30 4.27 2.37
CA ILE A 41 10.22 4.75 1.51
C ILE A 41 9.10 3.72 1.52
N ALA A 42 7.90 4.12 1.94
CA ALA A 42 6.71 3.31 1.77
C ALA A 42 6.07 3.61 0.42
N ASP A 43 5.98 2.60 -0.45
CA ASP A 43 5.19 2.70 -1.66
C ASP A 43 3.72 2.40 -1.35
N GLU A 44 2.94 3.46 -1.18
CA GLU A 44 1.50 3.39 -0.88
C GLU A 44 0.64 3.69 -2.10
N VAL A 45 1.23 3.61 -3.31
CA VAL A 45 0.50 3.89 -4.54
C VAL A 45 -0.73 2.99 -4.67
N GLN A 46 -0.63 1.70 -4.34
CA GLN A 46 -1.78 0.78 -4.35
C GLN A 46 -2.47 0.64 -3.00
N THR A 47 -1.73 0.68 -1.90
CA THR A 47 -2.24 0.35 -0.57
C THR A 47 -2.87 1.53 0.19
N GLY A 48 -2.61 2.76 -0.24
CA GLY A 48 -3.18 3.96 0.36
C GLY A 48 -4.67 4.16 0.07
N PHE A 49 -5.22 5.19 0.70
CA PHE A 49 -6.60 5.67 0.53
C PHE A 49 -7.65 4.59 0.83
N ALA A 50 -7.69 4.14 2.10
CA ALA A 50 -8.68 3.20 2.65
C ALA A 50 -8.60 1.75 2.14
N ARG A 51 -7.74 1.46 1.14
CA ARG A 51 -7.65 0.15 0.47
C ARG A 51 -7.47 -1.01 1.45
N THR A 52 -6.57 -0.86 2.41
CA THR A 52 -6.21 -1.90 3.39
C THR A 52 -6.99 -1.80 4.70
N GLY A 53 -8.05 -0.99 4.74
CA GLY A 53 -8.85 -0.77 5.94
C GLY A 53 -8.29 0.25 6.93
N LYS A 54 -7.23 0.96 6.51
CA LYS A 54 -6.61 2.14 7.12
C LYS A 54 -6.41 3.19 6.03
N LEU A 55 -6.15 4.45 6.39
CA LEU A 55 -5.89 5.46 5.37
C LEU A 55 -4.61 5.10 4.60
N PHE A 56 -3.56 4.66 5.32
CA PHE A 56 -2.35 4.09 4.75
C PHE A 56 -2.02 2.74 5.39
N ALA A 57 -1.47 1.80 4.62
CA ALA A 57 -1.15 0.47 5.12
C ALA A 57 0.00 0.45 6.15
N MET A 58 0.91 1.42 6.11
CA MET A 58 1.97 1.58 7.12
C MET A 58 1.41 1.73 8.55
N GLU A 59 0.18 2.21 8.71
CA GLU A 59 -0.49 2.30 10.02
C GLU A 59 -0.64 0.93 10.71
N HIS A 60 -0.64 -0.17 9.95
CA HIS A 60 -0.69 -1.53 10.51
C HIS A 60 0.60 -1.96 11.21
N HIS A 61 1.73 -1.27 10.96
CA HIS A 61 3.05 -1.69 11.44
C HIS A 61 3.55 -0.88 12.66
N GLY A 62 2.92 0.26 12.96
CA GLY A 62 3.30 1.10 14.09
C GLY A 62 4.69 1.75 13.96
N VAL A 63 5.18 1.91 12.73
CA VAL A 63 6.40 2.66 12.38
C VAL A 63 6.10 3.61 11.23
N ALA A 64 6.85 4.71 11.14
CA ALA A 64 6.69 5.69 10.07
C ALA A 64 7.80 5.53 9.01
N PRO A 65 7.47 5.65 7.71
CA PRO A 65 8.47 5.83 6.67
C PRO A 65 9.01 7.27 6.68
N ASP A 66 10.13 7.47 6.00
CA ASP A 66 10.74 8.79 5.80
C ASP A 66 10.08 9.52 4.62
N LEU A 67 9.65 8.76 3.62
CA LEU A 67 8.90 9.19 2.45
C LEU A 67 7.77 8.19 2.15
N THR A 68 6.66 8.68 1.63
CA THR A 68 5.53 7.90 1.14
C THR A 68 5.21 8.33 -0.28
N THR A 69 5.12 7.37 -1.21
CA THR A 69 4.63 7.62 -2.58
C THR A 69 3.13 7.32 -2.68
N MET A 70 2.39 8.15 -3.41
CA MET A 70 0.94 8.08 -3.52
C MET A 70 0.50 8.38 -4.95
N ALA A 71 -0.50 7.64 -5.45
CA ALA A 71 -1.21 7.94 -6.70
C ALA A 71 -2.53 7.16 -6.72
N LYS A 72 -2.90 6.55 -7.86
CA LYS A 72 -4.10 5.70 -8.05
C LYS A 72 -5.37 6.31 -7.43
N SER A 73 -5.77 5.83 -6.26
CA SER A 73 -6.98 6.26 -5.58
C SER A 73 -6.92 7.70 -5.07
N LEU A 74 -5.73 8.31 -4.93
CA LEU A 74 -5.53 9.68 -4.45
C LEU A 74 -6.51 10.69 -5.06
N ALA A 75 -6.75 10.61 -6.37
CA ALA A 75 -7.65 11.53 -7.09
C ALA A 75 -8.77 10.79 -7.84
N GLY A 76 -9.19 9.62 -7.33
CA GLY A 76 -10.40 8.94 -7.82
C GLY A 76 -10.31 8.49 -9.29
N GLY A 77 -9.10 8.24 -9.80
CA GLY A 77 -8.84 7.89 -11.19
C GLY A 77 -8.39 9.06 -12.07
N PHE A 78 -8.47 10.31 -11.60
CA PHE A 78 -7.83 11.42 -12.29
C PHE A 78 -6.30 11.37 -12.09
N PRO A 79 -5.47 11.72 -13.10
CA PRO A 79 -4.01 11.68 -12.95
C PRO A 79 -3.50 12.65 -11.86
N LEU A 80 -3.11 12.10 -10.73
CA LEU A 80 -2.38 12.80 -9.67
C LEU A 80 -1.47 11.81 -8.95
N ALA A 81 -0.26 12.25 -8.63
CA ALA A 81 0.68 11.53 -7.78
C ALA A 81 1.31 12.52 -6.79
N ALA A 82 1.78 12.00 -5.67
CA ALA A 82 2.43 12.78 -4.63
C ALA A 82 3.54 11.98 -3.97
N VAL A 83 4.55 12.71 -3.47
CA VAL A 83 5.55 12.22 -2.53
C VAL A 83 5.44 13.10 -1.29
N THR A 84 5.21 12.48 -0.14
CA THR A 84 5.18 13.17 1.15
C THR A 84 6.25 12.57 2.04
N GLY A 85 7.01 13.41 2.74
CA GLY A 85 8.03 12.94 3.67
C GLY A 85 8.43 14.00 4.65
N ARG A 86 9.48 13.71 5.43
CA ARG A 86 10.02 14.66 6.40
C ARG A 86 10.49 15.95 5.72
N ALA A 87 10.28 17.09 6.39
CA ALA A 87 10.57 18.41 5.84
C ALA A 87 12.04 18.53 5.43
N GLU A 88 12.98 18.09 6.27
CA GLU A 88 14.42 18.17 5.98
C GLU A 88 14.85 17.35 4.75
N ILE A 89 14.05 16.37 4.32
CA ILE A 89 14.27 15.61 3.08
C ILE A 89 13.61 16.33 1.91
N MET A 90 12.36 16.77 2.06
CA MET A 90 11.60 17.41 1.00
C MET A 90 12.14 18.81 0.63
N ASP A 91 12.77 19.50 1.58
CA ASP A 91 13.36 20.84 1.42
C ASP A 91 14.83 20.78 0.95
N ALA A 92 15.45 19.59 0.90
CA ALA A 92 16.84 19.44 0.51
C ALA A 92 17.13 19.77 -0.98
N PRO A 93 16.25 19.44 -1.94
CA PRO A 93 16.44 19.85 -3.33
C PRO A 93 16.41 21.38 -3.47
N GLY A 94 17.38 21.94 -4.21
CA GLY A 94 17.39 23.37 -4.52
C GLY A 94 16.22 23.80 -5.42
N PRO A 95 16.01 25.11 -5.63
CA PRO A 95 14.96 25.62 -6.51
C PRO A 95 14.99 24.97 -7.90
N GLY A 96 13.86 24.41 -8.32
CA GLY A 96 13.74 23.67 -9.60
C GLY A 96 14.29 22.23 -9.56
N GLY A 97 14.83 21.76 -8.43
CA GLY A 97 15.31 20.39 -8.24
C GLY A 97 14.20 19.34 -8.23
N LEU A 98 12.97 19.75 -7.94
CA LEU A 98 11.74 18.98 -8.14
C LEU A 98 10.78 19.81 -9.00
N GLY A 99 10.39 19.30 -10.16
CA GLY A 99 9.52 20.02 -11.08
C GLY A 99 8.85 19.12 -12.11
N GLY A 100 7.79 19.64 -12.72
CA GLY A 100 7.08 18.97 -13.80
C GLY A 100 5.89 19.82 -14.26
N THR A 101 5.68 19.94 -15.58
CA THR A 101 4.69 20.85 -16.18
C THR A 101 3.27 20.64 -15.67
N TYR A 102 2.89 19.38 -15.43
CA TYR A 102 1.54 19.00 -15.02
C TYR A 102 1.45 18.56 -13.55
N GLY A 103 2.57 18.61 -12.81
CA GLY A 103 2.57 18.29 -11.39
C GLY A 103 1.68 19.26 -10.61
N GLY A 104 0.86 18.73 -9.69
CA GLY A 104 -0.03 19.57 -8.87
C GLY A 104 -1.14 20.26 -9.67
N ASN A 105 -1.62 19.66 -10.76
CA ASN A 105 -2.72 20.22 -11.53
C ASN A 105 -3.97 20.50 -10.63
N PRO A 106 -4.57 21.71 -10.68
CA PRO A 106 -5.66 22.08 -9.79
C PRO A 106 -6.90 21.17 -9.85
N LEU A 107 -7.21 20.58 -11.01
CA LEU A 107 -8.34 19.65 -11.13
C LEU A 107 -8.05 18.33 -10.41
N GLY A 108 -6.82 17.82 -10.53
CA GLY A 108 -6.37 16.66 -9.77
C GLY A 108 -6.42 16.92 -8.26
N ILE A 109 -5.99 18.11 -7.83
CA ILE A 109 -6.05 18.51 -6.41
C ILE A 109 -7.50 18.59 -5.91
N ALA A 110 -8.41 19.20 -6.68
CA ALA A 110 -9.83 19.26 -6.33
C ALA A 110 -10.46 17.85 -6.24
N ALA A 111 -10.12 16.95 -7.17
CA ALA A 111 -10.56 15.56 -7.13
C ALA A 111 -10.02 14.83 -5.88
N ALA A 112 -8.77 15.08 -5.50
CA ALA A 112 -8.18 14.47 -4.30
C ALA A 112 -8.85 14.93 -3.00
N HIS A 113 -9.20 16.21 -2.90
CA HIS A 113 -10.00 16.70 -1.76
C HIS A 113 -11.34 15.97 -1.67
N ALA A 114 -12.09 15.89 -2.78
CA ALA A 114 -13.36 15.19 -2.80
C ALA A 114 -13.22 13.69 -2.44
N VAL A 115 -12.13 13.02 -2.86
CA VAL A 115 -11.85 11.64 -2.44
C VAL A 115 -11.65 11.54 -0.93
N LEU A 116 -10.88 12.45 -0.33
CA LEU A 116 -10.64 12.45 1.11
C LEU A 116 -11.92 12.70 1.90
N ASP A 117 -12.77 13.62 1.44
CA ASP A 117 -14.09 13.88 2.02
C ASP A 117 -14.95 12.61 1.99
N VAL A 118 -15.05 11.95 0.83
CA VAL A 118 -15.81 10.69 0.68
C VAL A 118 -15.26 9.57 1.58
N ILE A 119 -13.93 9.43 1.69
CA ILE A 119 -13.31 8.44 2.59
C ILE A 119 -13.77 8.64 4.04
N ALA A 120 -13.82 9.90 4.49
CA ALA A 120 -14.24 10.25 5.83
C ALA A 120 -15.76 10.11 6.02
N GLU A 121 -16.56 10.73 5.16
CA GLU A 121 -18.03 10.77 5.26
C GLU A 121 -18.66 9.38 5.16
N GLU A 122 -18.16 8.52 4.25
CA GLU A 122 -18.67 7.17 4.07
C GLU A 122 -17.97 6.12 4.94
N ASN A 123 -17.04 6.52 5.81
CA ASN A 123 -16.25 5.62 6.67
C ASN A 123 -15.57 4.49 5.87
N LEU A 124 -14.92 4.83 4.75
CA LEU A 124 -14.46 3.82 3.78
C LEU A 124 -13.40 2.86 4.34
N CYS A 125 -12.58 3.29 5.30
CA CYS A 125 -11.62 2.40 5.98
C CYS A 125 -12.34 1.25 6.70
N GLU A 126 -13.39 1.56 7.46
CA GLU A 126 -14.18 0.56 8.18
C GLU A 126 -14.95 -0.33 7.20
N ARG A 127 -15.55 0.29 6.17
CA ARG A 127 -16.25 -0.44 5.11
C ARG A 127 -15.33 -1.43 4.37
N ALA A 128 -14.08 -1.06 4.13
CA ALA A 128 -13.09 -1.94 3.51
C ALA A 128 -12.80 -3.18 4.38
N ASN A 129 -12.69 -3.02 5.70
CA ASN A 129 -12.54 -4.14 6.63
C ASN A 129 -13.77 -5.06 6.62
N GLN A 130 -14.97 -4.48 6.67
CA GLN A 130 -16.23 -5.24 6.69
C GLN A 130 -16.41 -6.07 5.41
N LEU A 131 -16.26 -5.43 4.24
CA LEU A 131 -16.41 -6.10 2.95
C LEU A 131 -15.28 -7.11 2.71
N GLY A 132 -14.06 -6.79 3.16
CA GLY A 132 -12.90 -7.67 3.03
C GLY A 132 -13.05 -8.96 3.80
N ASN A 133 -13.49 -8.86 5.06
CA ASN A 133 -13.78 -10.01 5.89
C ASN A 133 -14.93 -10.85 5.32
N ARG A 134 -15.99 -10.20 4.82
CA ARG A 134 -17.09 -10.89 4.15
C ARG A 134 -16.63 -11.66 2.91
N LEU A 135 -15.76 -11.06 2.08
CA LEU A 135 -15.19 -11.72 0.91
C LEU A 135 -14.36 -12.94 1.33
N LYS A 136 -13.44 -12.78 2.28
CA LYS A 136 -12.61 -13.88 2.78
C LYS A 136 -13.41 -15.02 3.37
N GLN A 137 -14.48 -14.74 4.13
CA GLN A 137 -15.38 -15.77 4.65
C GLN A 137 -16.07 -16.56 3.54
N ARG A 138 -16.51 -15.89 2.47
CA ARG A 138 -17.14 -16.56 1.32
C ARG A 138 -16.13 -17.44 0.57
N LEU A 139 -14.93 -16.94 0.36
CA LEU A 139 -13.84 -17.70 -0.28
C LEU A 139 -13.43 -18.91 0.56
N ALA A 140 -13.35 -18.77 1.88
CA ALA A 140 -13.06 -19.89 2.78
C ALA A 140 -14.13 -20.98 2.72
N ALA A 141 -15.42 -20.61 2.63
CA ALA A 141 -16.50 -21.59 2.45
C ALA A 141 -16.46 -22.28 1.07
N ILE A 142 -15.99 -21.59 0.02
CA ILE A 142 -15.80 -22.18 -1.32
C ILE A 142 -14.63 -23.17 -1.31
N ARG A 143 -13.55 -22.85 -0.59
CA ARG A 143 -12.35 -23.70 -0.45
C ARG A 143 -12.67 -25.13 0.01
N GLU A 144 -13.74 -25.33 0.80
CA GLU A 144 -14.20 -26.68 1.19
C GLU A 144 -14.56 -27.58 -0.02
N LYS A 145 -14.91 -26.97 -1.15
CA LYS A 145 -15.32 -27.64 -2.40
C LYS A 145 -14.36 -27.40 -3.57
N ALA A 146 -13.33 -26.57 -3.36
CA ALA A 146 -12.35 -26.17 -4.36
C ALA A 146 -10.94 -26.33 -3.76
N PRO A 147 -10.40 -27.57 -3.74
CA PRO A 147 -9.08 -27.85 -3.15
C PRO A 147 -7.92 -27.11 -3.82
N GLU A 148 -8.13 -26.56 -5.03
CA GLU A 148 -7.20 -25.71 -5.74
C GLU A 148 -6.91 -24.40 -4.99
N ILE A 149 -7.83 -23.93 -4.12
CA ILE A 149 -7.58 -22.72 -3.32
C ILE A 149 -6.53 -23.02 -2.25
N GLY A 150 -5.30 -22.60 -2.49
CA GLY A 150 -4.14 -22.79 -1.63
C GLY A 150 -4.07 -21.75 -0.51
N ASP A 151 -4.29 -20.47 -0.85
CA ASP A 151 -4.20 -19.35 0.09
C ASP A 151 -5.25 -18.27 -0.19
N ILE A 152 -5.68 -17.59 0.88
CA ILE A 152 -6.58 -16.44 0.84
C ILE A 152 -5.99 -15.40 1.79
N ARG A 153 -5.49 -14.28 1.25
CA ARG A 153 -4.70 -13.31 2.01
C ARG A 153 -5.05 -11.86 1.69
N GLY A 154 -4.51 -10.97 2.51
CA GLY A 154 -4.57 -9.51 2.33
C GLY A 154 -5.43 -8.77 3.37
N PRO A 155 -5.10 -7.51 3.69
CA PRO A 155 -5.84 -6.67 4.64
C PRO A 155 -6.95 -5.85 3.96
N GLY A 156 -7.95 -5.41 4.75
CA GLY A 156 -9.07 -4.60 4.25
C GLY A 156 -9.71 -5.18 3.00
N PHE A 157 -9.93 -4.34 1.99
CA PHE A 157 -10.49 -4.74 0.69
C PHE A 157 -9.41 -4.89 -0.39
N MET A 158 -8.22 -5.31 0.01
CA MET A 158 -7.12 -5.73 -0.85
C MET A 158 -6.85 -7.21 -0.57
N ASN A 159 -7.57 -8.09 -1.27
CA ASN A 159 -7.51 -9.53 -1.03
C ASN A 159 -7.09 -10.29 -2.29
N ALA A 160 -6.30 -11.33 -2.12
CA ALA A 160 -5.93 -12.28 -3.17
C ALA A 160 -6.35 -13.69 -2.81
N VAL A 161 -6.54 -14.50 -3.86
CA VAL A 161 -6.76 -15.94 -3.78
C VAL A 161 -5.71 -16.59 -4.67
N GLU A 162 -4.91 -17.47 -4.09
CA GLU A 162 -3.90 -18.21 -4.82
C GLU A 162 -4.39 -19.63 -5.09
N PHE A 163 -4.23 -20.05 -6.35
CA PHE A 163 -4.61 -21.37 -6.81
C PHE A 163 -3.37 -22.23 -6.99
N ASN A 164 -3.42 -23.42 -6.41
CA ASN A 164 -2.35 -24.42 -6.50
C ASN A 164 -2.83 -25.64 -7.30
N ASP A 165 -1.89 -26.29 -7.97
CA ASP A 165 -2.11 -27.64 -8.47
C ASP A 165 -2.28 -28.58 -7.26
N VAL A 166 -3.39 -29.31 -7.22
CA VAL A 166 -3.78 -30.14 -6.07
C VAL A 166 -2.79 -31.29 -5.80
N ARG A 167 -2.03 -31.73 -6.81
CA ARG A 167 -1.11 -32.87 -6.69
C ARG A 167 0.23 -32.42 -6.12
N THR A 168 0.72 -31.26 -6.55
CA THR A 168 2.03 -30.72 -6.19
C THR A 168 1.97 -29.72 -5.04
N ASN A 169 0.80 -29.14 -4.79
CA ASN A 169 0.57 -28.01 -3.89
C ASN A 169 1.47 -26.79 -4.20
N LEU A 170 1.84 -26.63 -5.46
CA LEU A 170 2.58 -25.48 -5.98
C LEU A 170 1.62 -24.58 -6.76
N PRO A 171 1.92 -23.26 -6.92
CA PRO A 171 1.08 -22.35 -7.70
C PRO A 171 0.81 -22.88 -9.10
N SER A 172 -0.47 -22.95 -9.49
CA SER A 172 -0.89 -23.30 -10.85
C SER A 172 -0.92 -22.03 -11.70
N ALA A 173 -0.16 -22.01 -12.80
CA ALA A 173 -0.23 -20.94 -13.80
C ALA A 173 -1.36 -21.15 -14.82
N GLU A 174 -1.93 -22.36 -14.85
CA GLU A 174 -3.09 -22.77 -15.65
C GLU A 174 -4.38 -22.77 -14.84
#